data_AF-A0A2D9S8G0-F1
#
_entry.id   AF-A0A2D9S8G0-F1
#
_cell.length_a   1.000
_cell.length_b   1.000
_cell.length_c   1.000
_cell.angle_alpha   90.00
_cell.angle_beta   90.00
_cell.angle_gamma   90.00
#
_symmetry.space_group_name_H-M   'P 1'
#
loop_
_entity.id
_entity.type
_entity.pdbx_description
1 polymer ?
#
loop_
_entity_poly.entity_id
_entity_poly.type
_entity_poly.pdbx_seq_one_letter_code
_entity_poly.pdbx_strand_id
1 'polypeptide(L)' 'MPDPSKLSTATGQLGPVCAVTGKALTFGEAIVLDGDYLCIEAYIEKTGASPSTEGKEVGDLDLD' A
#
# COMPACT_ATOMS: atom_id res chain seq x y z
N MET A 1 18.70 12.77 -1.61
CA MET A 1 18.58 11.58 -0.74
C MET A 1 17.17 11.56 -0.20
N PRO A 2 16.43 10.43 -0.23
CA PRO A 2 15.07 10.37 0.33
C PRO A 2 15.08 10.71 1.83
N ASP A 3 13.98 11.25 2.32
CA ASP A 3 13.83 11.63 3.74
C ASP A 3 13.85 10.35 4.62
N PRO A 4 14.86 10.19 5.51
CA PRO A 4 14.98 9.00 6.35
C PRO A 4 13.80 8.82 7.32
N SER A 5 13.09 9.90 7.67
CA SER A 5 11.92 9.82 8.55
C SER A 5 10.70 9.19 7.87
N LYS A 6 10.70 9.07 6.54
CA LYS A 6 9.65 8.40 5.76
C LYS A 6 9.98 6.94 5.43
N LEU A 7 11.05 6.39 6.00
CA LEU A 7 11.58 5.07 5.70
C LEU A 7 11.59 4.17 6.93
N SER A 8 11.46 2.87 6.72
CA SER A 8 11.51 1.80 7.72
C SER A 8 12.43 0.68 7.25
N THR A 9 13.09 0.03 8.22
CA THR A 9 13.93 -1.15 8.02
C THR A 9 13.34 -2.40 8.70
N ALA A 10 12.11 -2.30 9.21
CA ALA A 10 11.48 -3.33 10.04
C ALA A 10 11.31 -4.69 9.34
N THR A 11 11.32 -4.72 8.01
CA THR A 11 11.17 -5.94 7.18
C THR A 11 12.50 -6.49 6.69
N GLY A 12 13.63 -6.00 7.20
CA GLY A 12 14.98 -6.40 6.75
C GLY A 12 15.41 -5.77 5.42
N GLN A 13 14.53 -4.98 4.79
CA GLN A 13 14.82 -4.13 3.63
C GLN A 13 14.39 -2.70 3.94
N LEU A 14 15.04 -1.73 3.30
CA LEU A 14 14.64 -0.33 3.40
C LEU A 14 13.38 -0.12 2.55
N GLY A 15 12.26 0.12 3.22
CA GLY A 15 10.95 0.35 2.61
C GLY A 15 10.30 1.63 3.16
N PRO A 16 9.33 2.21 2.46
CA PRO A 16 8.67 3.42 2.94
C PRO A 16 7.69 3.14 4.08
N VAL A 17 7.32 4.19 4.80
CA VAL A 17 6.26 4.16 5.81
C VAL A 17 5.00 4.79 5.23
N CYS A 18 3.85 4.16 5.44
CA CYS A 18 2.58 4.76 5.07
C CYS A 18 2.34 6.06 5.88
N ALA A 19 2.13 7.17 5.18
CA ALA A 19 1.92 8.49 5.79
C ALA A 19 0.62 8.59 6.63
N VAL A 20 -0.34 7.69 6.43
CA VAL A 20 -1.64 7.70 7.13
C VAL A 20 -1.66 6.70 8.28
N THR A 21 -1.28 5.43 8.02
CA THR A 21 -1.40 4.35 9.02
C THR A 21 -0.12 4.13 9.83
N GLY A 22 1.02 4.69 9.41
CA GLY A 22 2.33 4.44 10.03
C GLY A 22 2.88 3.02 9.79
N LYS A 23 2.19 2.19 8.99
CA LYS A 23 2.62 0.84 8.64
C LYS A 23 3.91 0.89 7.82
N ALA A 24 4.88 0.06 8.15
CA ALA A 24 6.05 -0.19 7.30
C ALA A 24 5.61 -0.97 6.05
N LEU A 25 5.97 -0.45 4.88
CA LEU A 25 5.64 -1.03 3.58
C LEU A 25 6.89 -1.61 2.94
N THR A 26 6.72 -2.66 2.14
CA THR A 26 7.73 -3.02 1.15
C THR A 26 7.70 -2.02 -0.01
N PHE A 27 8.79 -1.95 -0.80
CA PHE A 27 8.85 -1.04 -1.95
C PHE A 27 7.75 -1.30 -2.99
N GLY A 28 7.30 -2.56 -3.13
CA GLY A 28 6.23 -2.93 -4.06
C GLY A 28 4.81 -2.62 -3.57
N GLU A 29 4.61 -2.42 -2.26
CA GLU A 29 3.30 -2.09 -1.68
C GLU A 29 3.00 -0.59 -1.66
N ALA A 30 4.02 0.24 -1.84
CA ALA A 30 3.91 1.67 -1.64
C ALA A 30 3.36 2.39 -2.88
N ILE A 31 2.27 3.13 -2.69
CA ILE A 31 1.68 3.96 -3.74
C ILE A 31 2.10 5.41 -3.48
N VAL A 32 2.72 6.04 -4.47
CA VAL A 32 3.10 7.45 -4.38
C VAL A 32 1.92 8.32 -4.78
N LEU A 33 1.45 9.16 -3.86
CA LEU A 33 0.38 10.15 -4.11
C LEU A 33 0.80 11.49 -3.53
N ASP A 34 0.85 12.53 -4.36
CA ASP A 34 1.18 13.91 -3.97
C ASP A 34 2.46 14.07 -3.12
N GLY A 35 3.46 13.20 -3.33
CA GLY A 35 4.74 13.24 -2.61
C GLY A 35 4.78 12.44 -1.30
N ASP A 36 3.71 11.73 -0.97
CA ASP A 36 3.63 10.80 0.17
C ASP A 36 3.55 9.34 -0.29
N TYR A 37 4.01 8.44 0.59
CA TYR A 37 3.85 7.00 0.42
C TYR A 37 2.61 6.52 1.15
N LEU A 38 1.70 5.86 0.44
CA LEU A 38 0.44 5.35 0.97
C LEU A 38 0.38 3.83 0.87
N CYS A 39 -0.25 3.19 1.86
CA CYS A 39 -0.75 1.82 1.71
C CYS A 39 -2.03 1.83 0.85
N ILE A 40 -2.39 0.67 0.29
CA ILE A 40 -3.58 0.55 -0.56
C ILE A 40 -4.87 1.03 0.14
N GLU A 41 -5.01 0.74 1.43
CA GLU A 41 -6.15 1.18 2.24
C GLU A 41 -6.25 2.72 2.30
N ALA A 42 -5.14 3.39 2.61
CA ALA A 42 -5.07 4.85 2.66
C ALA A 42 -5.24 5.50 1.28
N TYR A 43 -4.76 4.85 0.23
CA TYR A 43 -4.94 5.31 -1.14
C TYR A 43 -6.42 5.28 -1.54
N ILE A 44 -7.13 4.17 -1.27
CA ILE A 44 -8.58 4.04 -1.53
C ILE A 44 -9.36 5.09 -0.73
N GLU A 45 -9.06 5.26 0.56
CA GLU A 45 -9.73 6.27 1.40
C GLU A 45 -9.56 7.69 0.85
N LYS A 46 -8.36 8.05 0.39
CA LYS A 46 -8.07 9.40 -0.13
C LYS A 46 -8.64 9.67 -1.51
N THR A 47 -8.70 8.65 -2.37
CA THR A 47 -9.05 8.83 -3.79
C THR A 47 -10.48 8.41 -4.12
N GLY A 48 -11.12 7.62 -3.25
CA GLY A 48 -12.36 6.93 -3.59
C GLY A 48 -12.16 5.89 -4.71
N ALA A 49 -10.92 5.45 -4.95
CA ALA A 49 -10.61 4.50 -6.01
C ALA A 49 -11.36 3.19 -5.81
N SER A 50 -11.99 2.73 -6.87
CA SER A 50 -12.66 1.45 -6.97
C SER A 50 -12.07 0.66 -8.14
N PRO A 51 -12.08 -0.69 -8.09
CA PRO A 51 -11.61 -1.50 -9.21
C PRO A 51 -12.35 -1.14 -10.50
N SER A 52 -11.61 -1.07 -11.62
CA SER A 52 -12.21 -0.78 -12.94
C SER A 52 -12.88 -1.99 -13.58
N THR A 53 -12.78 -3.15 -12.95
CA THR A 53 -13.34 -4.42 -13.41
C THR A 53 -14.19 -5.04 -12.33
N GLU A 54 -15.22 -5.78 -12.74
CA GLU A 54 -16.01 -6.60 -11.83
C GLU A 54 -15.21 -7.83 -11.38
N GLY A 55 -15.37 -8.23 -10.12
CA GLY A 55 -14.78 -9.46 -9.60
C GLY A 55 -15.39 -10.68 -10.29
N LYS A 56 -14.56 -11.66 -10.64
CA LYS A 56 -15.05 -12.94 -11.17
C LYS A 56 -15.00 -13.98 -10.05
N GLU A 57 -16.12 -14.67 -9.83
CA GLU A 57 -16.15 -15.82 -8.94
C GLU A 57 -15.30 -16.96 -9.50
N VAL A 58 -14.45 -17.50 -8.65
CA VAL A 58 -13.52 -18.59 -8.94
C VAL A 58 -14.06 -19.85 -8.27
N GLY A 59 -14.84 -20.64 -9.03
CA GLY A 59 -15.66 -21.73 -8.49
C GLY A 59 -14.90 -22.90 -7.86
N ASP A 60 -13.59 -23.01 -8.05
CA ASP A 60 -12.74 -24.08 -7.50
C ASP A 60 -11.78 -23.60 -6.39
N LEU A 61 -11.92 -22.35 -5.93
CA LEU A 61 -11.16 -21.83 -4.79
C LEU A 61 -12.01 -21.97 -3.53
N ASP A 62 -11.78 -23.05 -2.78
CA ASP A 62 -12.31 -23.25 -1.43
C ASP A 62 -11.63 -22.22 -0.51
N LEU A 63 -12.42 -21.28 0.03
CA LEU A 63 -11.94 -20.20 0.91
C LEU A 63 -12.35 -20.41 2.38
N ASP A 64 -12.83 -21.60 2.72
CA ASP A 64 -13.13 -22.05 4.09
C ASP A 64 -11.89 -22.59 4.84
#